data_AF-A0A168PWT6-F1
#
_entry.id   AF-A0A168PWT6-F1
#
_cell.length_a   1.000
_cell.length_b   1.000
_cell.length_c   1.000
_cell.angle_alpha   90.00
_cell.angle_beta   90.00
_cell.angle_gamma   90.00
#
_symmetry.space_group_name_H-M   'P 1'
#
loop_
_entity.id
_entity.type
_entity.pdbx_description
1 polymer ?
#
loop_
_entity_poly.entity_id
_entity_poly.type
_entity_poly.pdbx_seq_one_letter_code
_entity_poly.pdbx_strand_id
1 'polypeptide(L)'
;MSKVYSRKYIETVKLEMVSRLGLKQVYFKEQIGESLIYEAVGFDRGTQHRFCVRPKTGTIDEFVSGKWMKVRNFIINTKII
;
A
#
# COMPACT_ATOMS: atom_id res chain seq x y z
N MET A 1 15.44 15.85 5.05
CA MET A 1 15.66 14.39 5.10
C MET A 1 14.31 13.71 4.90
N SER A 2 14.18 12.76 3.98
CA SER A 2 12.97 11.95 3.86
C SER A 2 12.84 11.06 5.09
N LYS A 3 11.66 11.02 5.70
CA LYS A 3 11.38 10.15 6.85
C LYS A 3 11.42 8.69 6.41
N VAL A 4 12.41 7.92 6.84
CA VAL A 4 12.43 6.47 6.60
C VAL A 4 11.45 5.80 7.58
N TYR A 5 10.47 5.06 7.07
CA TYR A 5 9.50 4.39 7.92
C TYR A 5 10.09 3.12 8.55
N SER A 6 9.71 2.84 9.80
CA SER A 6 10.16 1.64 10.49
C SER A 6 9.58 0.38 9.83
N ARG A 7 10.33 -0.74 9.90
CA ARG A 7 9.84 -2.04 9.40
C ARG A 7 8.51 -2.43 10.03
N LYS A 8 8.32 -2.16 11.33
CA LYS A 8 7.06 -2.43 12.04
C LYS A 8 5.88 -1.68 11.42
N TYR A 9 6.06 -0.40 11.08
CA TYR A 9 5.01 0.39 10.42
C TYR A 9 4.67 -0.19 9.05
N ILE A 10 5.69 -0.48 8.22
CA ILE A 10 5.52 -1.07 6.89
C ILE A 10 4.73 -2.40 6.96
N GLU A 11 5.09 -3.28 7.89
CA GLU A 11 4.37 -4.55 8.09
C GLU A 11 2.93 -4.34 8.57
N THR A 12 2.67 -3.33 9.40
CA THR A 12 1.30 -3.04 9.87
C THR A 12 0.42 -2.55 8.71
N VAL A 13 0.94 -1.65 7.87
CA VAL A 13 0.26 -1.20 6.63
C VAL A 13 -0.02 -2.38 5.70
N LYS A 14 0.96 -3.28 5.54
CA LYS A 14 0.81 -4.50 4.73
C LYS A 14 -0.35 -5.37 5.21
N LEU A 15 -0.45 -5.62 6.51
CA LEU A 15 -1.54 -6.41 7.11
C LEU A 15 -2.89 -5.72 6.96
N GLU A 16 -2.93 -4.40 7.10
CA GLU A 16 -4.13 -3.61 6.88
C GLU A 16 -4.63 -3.69 5.43
N MET A 17 -3.71 -3.65 4.46
CA MET A 17 -4.04 -3.85 3.04
C MET A 17 -4.59 -5.25 2.77
N VAL A 18 -3.94 -6.31 3.27
CA VAL A 18 -4.42 -7.70 3.11
C VAL A 18 -5.83 -7.85 3.68
N SER A 19 -6.06 -7.37 4.90
CA SER A 19 -7.33 -7.58 5.61
C SER A 19 -8.50 -6.76 5.05
N ARG A 20 -8.24 -5.57 4.49
CA ARG A 20 -9.31 -4.61 4.13
C ARG A 20 -9.49 -4.37 2.64
N LEU A 21 -8.52 -4.75 1.79
CA LEU A 21 -8.62 -4.60 0.33
C LEU A 21 -8.94 -5.91 -0.39
N GLY A 22 -9.17 -7.01 0.33
CA GLY A 22 -9.45 -8.31 -0.29
C GLY A 22 -8.27 -8.83 -1.12
N LEU A 23 -7.04 -8.60 -0.66
CA LEU A 23 -5.82 -9.05 -1.32
C LEU A 23 -5.38 -10.38 -0.71
N LYS A 24 -4.88 -11.29 -1.54
CA LYS A 24 -4.34 -12.57 -1.05
C LYS A 24 -3.02 -12.37 -0.33
N GLN A 25 -2.14 -11.55 -0.91
CA GLN A 25 -0.82 -11.27 -0.37
C GLN A 25 -0.33 -9.91 -0.80
N VAL A 26 0.39 -9.23 0.09
CA VAL A 26 1.00 -7.91 -0.15
C VAL A 26 2.46 -7.98 0.26
N TYR A 27 3.32 -7.35 -0.56
CA TYR A 27 4.77 -7.30 -0.42
C TYR A 27 5.23 -5.85 -0.46
N PHE A 28 6.08 -5.46 0.49
CA PHE A 28 6.74 -4.17 0.42
C PHE A 28 7.83 -4.22 -0.65
N LYS A 29 7.83 -3.25 -1.56
CA LYS A 29 8.83 -3.14 -2.63
C LYS A 29 9.92 -2.15 -2.26
N GLU A 30 9.52 -0.91 -2.02
CA GLU A 30 10.45 0.19 -1.78
C GLU A 30 9.74 1.41 -1.19
N GLN A 31 10.52 2.34 -0.65
CA GLN A 31 10.05 3.65 -0.25
C GLN A 31 10.58 4.70 -1.23
N ILE A 32 9.68 5.52 -1.79
CA ILE A 32 10.02 6.63 -2.69
C ILE A 32 9.58 7.93 -2.04
N GLY A 33 10.56 8.73 -1.59
CA GLY A 33 10.29 9.92 -0.80
C GLY A 33 9.57 9.56 0.51
N GLU A 34 8.34 10.04 0.68
CA GLU A 34 7.48 9.69 1.83
C GLU A 34 6.44 8.61 1.51
N SER A 35 6.40 8.10 0.28
CA SER A 35 5.41 7.10 -0.15
C SER A 35 5.98 5.68 -0.04
N LEU A 36 5.11 4.73 0.27
CA LEU A 36 5.46 3.31 0.36
C LEU A 36 4.85 2.57 -0.83
N ILE A 37 5.69 1.88 -1.59
CA ILE A 37 5.28 1.10 -2.75
C ILE A 37 5.12 -0.36 -2.34
N TYR A 38 3.97 -0.92 -2.68
CA TYR A 38 3.65 -2.33 -2.45
C TYR A 38 3.28 -3.02 -3.76
N GLU A 39 3.63 -4.30 -3.84
CA GLU A 39 3.10 -5.22 -4.85
C GLU A 39 2.14 -6.18 -4.15
N ALA A 40 1.10 -6.60 -4.84
CA ALA A 40 0.11 -7.50 -4.27
C ALA A 40 -0.42 -8.48 -5.31
N VAL A 41 -0.92 -9.60 -4.82
CA VAL A 41 -1.57 -10.63 -5.63
C VAL A 41 -3.03 -10.75 -5.18
N GLY A 42 -3.93 -10.76 -6.15
CA GLY A 42 -5.36 -10.97 -5.92
C GLY A 42 -5.69 -12.44 -5.63
N PHE A 43 -6.96 -12.73 -5.34
CA PHE A 43 -7.43 -14.11 -5.21
C PHE A 43 -7.55 -14.81 -6.57
N ASP A 44 -7.88 -14.05 -7.61
CA ASP A 44 -7.95 -14.54 -8.98
C ASP A 44 -6.55 -14.84 -9.53
N ARG A 45 -6.44 -15.97 -10.24
CA ARG A 45 -5.17 -16.46 -10.78
C ARG A 45 -4.64 -15.48 -11.82
N GLY A 46 -3.44 -14.96 -11.58
CA GLY A 46 -2.75 -14.04 -12.49
C GLY A 46 -2.99 -12.56 -12.20
N THR A 47 -3.87 -12.23 -11.25
CA THR A 47 -4.13 -10.83 -10.89
C THR A 47 -3.02 -10.29 -10.02
N GLN A 48 -2.30 -9.29 -10.54
CA GLN A 48 -1.26 -8.55 -9.85
C GLN A 48 -1.66 -7.09 -9.71
N HIS A 49 -1.36 -6.51 -8.56
CA HIS A 49 -1.65 -5.13 -8.24
C HIS A 49 -0.37 -4.44 -7.78
N ARG A 50 -0.30 -3.13 -8.02
CA ARG A 50 0.73 -2.28 -7.45
C ARG A 50 0.05 -1.13 -6.73
N PHE A 51 0.47 -0.87 -5.51
CA PHE A 51 -0.10 0.16 -4.66
C PHE A 51 0.95 1.18 -4.24
N CYS A 52 0.52 2.43 -4.10
CA CYS A 52 1.27 3.52 -3.53
C CYS A 52 0.51 4.04 -2.32
N VAL A 53 1.04 3.76 -1.13
CA VAL A 53 0.49 4.28 0.12
C VAL A 53 1.17 5.61 0.42
N ARG A 54 0.37 6.60 0.83
CA ARG A 54 0.82 7.93 1.28
C ARG A 54 0.59 8.05 2.78
N PRO A 55 1.53 7.61 3.64
CA PRO A 55 1.40 7.63 5.09
C PRO A 55 0.90 8.96 5.67
N LYS A 56 1.35 10.10 5.14
CA LYS A 56 0.96 11.44 5.61
C LYS A 56 -0.54 11.70 5.53
N THR A 57 -1.19 11.22 4.47
CA THR A 57 -2.63 11.38 4.24
C THR A 57 -3.42 10.11 4.53
N GLY A 58 -2.73 8.99 4.78
CA GLY A 58 -3.30 7.64 4.89
C GLY A 58 -3.91 7.12 3.58
N THR A 59 -3.83 7.87 2.47
CA THR A 59 -4.47 7.50 1.21
C THR A 59 -3.66 6.44 0.47
N ILE A 60 -4.34 5.66 -0.35
CA ILE A 60 -3.72 4.66 -1.22
C ILE A 60 -4.15 4.91 -2.67
N ASP A 61 -3.19 4.79 -3.58
CA ASP A 61 -3.41 4.77 -5.02
C ASP A 61 -3.04 3.38 -5.55
N GLU A 62 -3.83 2.86 -6.49
CA GLU A 62 -3.57 1.61 -7.21
C GLU A 62 -3.13 1.91 -8.63
N PHE A 63 -2.15 1.16 -9.15
CA PHE A 63 -1.74 1.27 -10.54
C PHE A 63 -2.63 0.42 -11.43
N VAL A 64 -3.49 1.07 -12.21
CA VAL A 64 -4.46 0.44 -13.11
C VAL A 64 -4.26 0.99 -14.51
N SER A 65 -4.05 0.11 -15.50
CA SER A 65 -3.96 0.45 -16.92
C SER A 65 -3.00 1.62 -17.23
N GLY A 66 -1.81 1.60 -16.60
CA GLY A 66 -0.77 2.61 -16.83
C GLY A 66 -0.91 3.89 -16.02
N LYS A 67 -1.90 3.99 -15.12
CA LYS A 67 -2.17 5.20 -14.32
C LYS A 67 -2.33 4.87 -12.84
N TRP A 68 -1.92 5.80 -11.98
CA TRP A 68 -2.22 5.73 -10.55
C TRP A 68 -3.62 6.28 -10.29
N MET A 69 -4.49 5.44 -9.73
CA MET A 69 -5.87 5.75 -9.43
C MET A 69 -6.10 5.65 -7.93
N LYS A 70 -6.65 6.71 -7.33
CA LYS A 70 -6.95 6.72 -5.90
C LYS A 70 -8.01 5.67 -5.57
N VAL A 71 -7.73 4.80 -4.60
CA VAL A 71 -8.75 3.88 -4.07
C VAL A 71 -9.74 4.70 -3.25
N ARG A 72 -10.97 4.79 -3.76
CA ARG A 72 -12.02 5.62 -3.15
C ARG A 72 -12.45 5.02 -1.81
N ASN A 73 -12.78 5.88 -0.86
CA ASN A 73 -13.29 5.52 0.46
C ASN A 73 -12.39 4.57 1.26
N PHE A 74 -11.09 4.53 0.95
CA PHE A 74 -10.10 3.76 1.69
C PHE A 74 -9.01 4.66 2.27
N ILE A 75 -8.75 4.48 3.57
CA ILE A 75 -7.68 5.14 4.32
C ILE A 75 -7.01 4.09 5.22
N ILE A 76 -5.68 4.11 5.24
CA ILE A 76 -4.84 3.41 6.21
C ILE A 76 -4.99 4.08 7.57
N ASN A 77 -5.53 3.34 8.53
CA ASN A 77 -5.75 3.79 9.90
C ASN A 77 -4.49 3.63 10.77
N THR A 78 -3.51 2.85 10.31
CA THR A 78 -2.23 2.70 10.98
C THR A 78 -1.57 4.06 11.19
N LYS A 79 -1.41 4.46 12.45
CA LYS A 79 -0.71 5.69 12.81
C LYS A 79 0.79 5.51 12.59
N ILE A 80 1.45 6.56 12.12
CA ILE A 80 2.91 6.61 12.07
C ILE A 80 3.38 6.81 13.52
N ILE A 81 3.72 5.72 14.20
CA ILE A 81 4.31 5.72 15.55
C ILE A 81 5.82 5.97 15.43
#